data_AF-A0A941VSI9-F1
#
_entry.id   AF-A0A941VSI9-F1
#
_cell.length_a   1.000
_cell.length_b   1.000
_cell.length_c   1.000
_cell.angle_alpha   90.00
_cell.angle_beta   90.00
_cell.angle_gamma   90.00
#
_symmetry.space_group_name_H-M   'P 1'
#
loop_
_entity.id
_entity.type
_entity.pdbx_description
1 polymer ?
#
loop_
_entity_poly.entity_id
_entity_poly.type
_entity_poly.pdbx_seq_one_letter_code
_entity_poly.pdbx_strand_id
1 'polypeptide(L)'
;MPTTADDRPPYLIALAVAGAVLAGYVATLAPSVTFWDAGELIAASKILGIPHPPGTPFFVTLAHVWARLIPVGEYAWRTNLLSATFSAVGAGFWFLTVHEILRPSLAGLEPAAARLLRAGGGAAAAMASAFSYTQWQNSNETEVYAVATFTIAAIVWLALRWRASRGTPQASKMLLMAVYLGGLSMGNHLLALLVGPALVGFLAVVLLRAPASSLSERQREWGEVAVVGGIWALLIGTGLGSTPLVIAGGICFAVAATSAVRWGAGRFALLTWLLASVGVTTYLILFIRAGHRPIINEADPSTWEALLAVIRRQQYPVRTPLDDPTQLHGPDNPGRTLTLVGLQLLNYVQYFDWQWAMGIKATVASFPLRTLATLLFVTLGVRGFAEQYRHDRATWWLVFLLFLTTGLGLVAYMNFKPG
;
A
#
# COMPACT_ATOMS: atom_id res chain seq x y z
N MET A 1 33.96 5.58 -0.26
CA MET A 1 34.12 6.32 -1.53
C MET A 1 33.38 7.65 -1.41
N PRO A 2 33.90 8.77 -1.91
CA PRO A 2 33.17 10.04 -1.91
C PRO A 2 31.91 9.86 -2.75
N THR A 3 30.76 10.28 -2.22
CA THR A 3 29.49 10.28 -2.95
C THR A 3 29.63 11.27 -4.11
N THR A 4 29.65 10.76 -5.34
CA THR A 4 29.50 11.63 -6.50
C THR A 4 28.09 12.23 -6.46
N ALA A 5 27.89 13.41 -7.05
CA ALA A 5 26.58 14.06 -7.10
C ALA A 5 25.47 13.16 -7.71
N ASP A 6 25.84 12.10 -8.44
CA ASP A 6 24.97 11.12 -9.09
C ASP A 6 24.32 10.09 -8.12
N ASP A 7 24.70 10.07 -6.84
CA ASP A 7 24.15 9.12 -5.85
C ASP A 7 22.94 9.64 -5.08
N ARG A 8 22.62 10.92 -5.17
CA ARG A 8 21.45 11.49 -4.49
C ARG A 8 20.18 11.14 -5.27
N PRO A 9 19.11 10.67 -4.60
CA PRO A 9 17.84 10.47 -5.27
C PRO A 9 17.33 11.77 -5.91
N PRO A 10 16.73 11.71 -7.12
CA PRO A 10 16.30 12.88 -7.88
C PRO A 10 14.98 13.47 -7.34
N TYR A 11 14.98 13.96 -6.10
CA TYR A 11 13.77 14.44 -5.43
C TYR A 11 13.09 15.63 -6.14
N LEU A 12 13.84 16.47 -6.85
CA LEU A 12 13.25 17.57 -7.64
C LEU A 12 12.46 17.05 -8.84
N ILE A 13 12.94 16.00 -9.51
CA ILE A 13 12.20 15.36 -10.61
C ILE A 13 10.99 14.62 -10.04
N ALA A 14 11.12 13.98 -8.88
CA ALA A 14 9.99 13.35 -8.20
C ALA A 14 8.88 14.35 -7.87
N LEU A 15 9.27 15.55 -7.39
CA LEU A 15 8.34 16.64 -7.11
C LEU A 15 7.69 17.17 -8.40
N ALA A 16 8.45 17.28 -9.49
CA ALA A 16 7.91 17.69 -10.80
C ALA A 16 6.91 16.67 -11.35
N VAL A 17 7.21 15.36 -11.24
CA VAL A 17 6.29 14.27 -11.61
C VAL A 17 5.03 14.31 -10.76
N ALA A 18 5.16 14.44 -9.44
CA ALA A 18 4.01 14.59 -8.55
C ALA A 18 3.18 15.83 -8.90
N GLY A 19 3.82 16.96 -9.18
CA GLY A 19 3.16 18.20 -9.61
C GLY A 19 2.39 18.04 -10.92
N ALA A 20 2.97 17.36 -11.92
CA ALA A 20 2.30 17.08 -13.19
C ALA A 20 1.09 16.16 -13.02
N VAL A 21 1.22 15.10 -12.21
CA VAL A 21 0.11 14.19 -11.88
C VAL A 21 -0.99 14.94 -11.13
N LEU A 22 -0.64 15.75 -10.13
CA LEU A 22 -1.59 16.56 -9.37
C LEU A 22 -2.34 17.53 -10.28
N ALA A 23 -1.65 18.20 -11.20
CA ALA A 23 -2.29 19.10 -12.16
C ALA A 23 -3.32 18.37 -13.03
N GLY A 24 -3.00 17.14 -13.48
CA GLY A 24 -3.94 16.29 -14.21
C GLY A 24 -5.16 15.90 -13.38
N TYR A 25 -4.98 15.46 -12.14
CA TYR A 25 -6.10 15.15 -11.24
C TYR A 25 -6.94 16.37 -10.90
N VAL A 26 -6.32 17.53 -10.62
CA VAL A 26 -7.03 18.78 -10.32
C VAL A 26 -7.90 19.21 -11.52
N ALA A 27 -7.38 19.06 -12.75
CA ALA A 27 -8.14 19.37 -13.96
C ALA A 27 -9.38 18.48 -14.15
N THR A 28 -9.39 17.28 -13.56
CA THR A 28 -10.48 16.30 -13.65
C THR A 28 -11.17 16.02 -12.31
N LEU A 29 -10.90 16.83 -11.29
CA LEU A 29 -11.33 16.58 -9.92
C LEU A 29 -12.85 16.71 -9.83
N ALA A 30 -13.49 15.81 -9.07
CA ALA A 30 -14.92 15.94 -8.83
C ALA A 30 -15.22 17.29 -8.14
N PRO A 31 -16.10 18.13 -8.69
CA PRO A 31 -16.36 19.47 -8.17
C PRO A 31 -17.13 19.45 -6.84
N SER A 32 -17.77 18.32 -6.52
CA SER A 32 -18.61 18.14 -5.34
C SER A 32 -18.62 16.66 -4.93
N VAL A 33 -19.60 16.28 -4.12
CA VAL A 33 -19.87 14.90 -3.67
C VAL A 33 -20.13 13.99 -4.86
N THR A 34 -19.47 12.83 -4.88
CA THR A 34 -19.70 11.74 -5.83
C THR A 34 -20.54 10.62 -5.20
N PHE A 35 -20.93 9.64 -6.01
CA PHE A 35 -21.71 8.49 -5.57
C PHE A 35 -20.88 7.55 -4.67
N TRP A 36 -21.53 6.64 -3.95
CA TRP A 36 -20.88 5.64 -3.08
C TRP A 36 -20.26 6.23 -1.80
N ASP A 37 -19.15 5.65 -1.33
CA ASP A 37 -18.51 5.92 -0.03
C ASP A 37 -18.03 7.36 0.11
N ALA A 38 -17.69 8.05 -0.98
CA ALA A 38 -17.13 9.39 -0.96
C ALA A 38 -18.04 10.39 -0.21
N GLY A 39 -19.35 10.37 -0.46
CA GLY A 39 -20.28 11.28 0.21
C GLY A 39 -20.34 11.09 1.73
N GLU A 40 -20.29 9.84 2.17
CA GLU A 40 -20.24 9.49 3.58
C GLU A 40 -18.92 9.92 4.21
N LEU A 41 -17.78 9.62 3.58
CA LEU A 41 -16.45 10.02 4.04
C LEU A 41 -16.31 11.54 4.14
N ILE A 42 -16.85 12.29 3.18
CA ILE A 42 -16.89 13.76 3.20
C ILE A 42 -17.69 14.25 4.41
N ALA A 43 -18.90 13.72 4.59
CA ALA A 43 -19.78 14.13 5.68
C ALA A 43 -19.18 13.79 7.05
N ALA A 44 -18.68 12.56 7.23
CA ALA A 44 -18.01 12.10 8.42
C ALA A 44 -16.76 12.95 8.71
N SER A 45 -15.92 13.25 7.71
CA SER A 45 -14.77 14.13 7.88
C SER A 45 -15.18 15.53 8.36
N LYS A 46 -16.25 16.10 7.82
CA LYS A 46 -16.73 17.44 8.20
C LYS A 46 -17.10 17.56 9.67
N ILE A 47 -17.76 16.54 10.21
CA ILE A 47 -18.28 16.54 11.58
C ILE A 47 -17.46 15.67 12.56
N LEU A 48 -16.33 15.11 12.11
CA LEU A 48 -15.59 14.06 12.82
C LEU A 48 -16.52 12.92 13.27
N GLY A 49 -17.33 12.42 12.33
CA GLY A 49 -18.20 11.26 12.51
C GLY A 49 -17.44 9.93 12.34
N ILE A 50 -18.16 8.83 12.50
CA ILE A 50 -17.65 7.47 12.32
C ILE A 50 -18.41 6.84 11.14
N PRO A 51 -17.78 6.77 9.96
CA PRO A 51 -18.38 6.15 8.78
C PRO A 51 -18.44 4.62 8.92
N HIS A 52 -18.86 3.95 7.86
CA HIS A 52 -18.97 2.50 7.79
C HIS A 52 -17.73 1.77 8.34
N PRO A 53 -17.91 0.62 9.03
CA PRO A 53 -16.81 -0.12 9.63
C PRO A 53 -15.67 -0.44 8.64
N PRO A 54 -14.39 -0.31 9.03
CA PRO A 54 -13.90 -0.12 10.39
C PRO A 54 -13.82 1.36 10.84
N GLY A 55 -14.48 2.28 10.14
CA GLY A 55 -14.61 3.69 10.53
C GLY A 55 -13.43 4.61 10.18
N THR A 56 -12.32 4.06 9.66
CA THR A 56 -11.19 4.80 9.06
C THR A 56 -10.75 6.08 9.82
N PRO A 57 -10.55 6.00 11.15
CA PRO A 57 -10.43 7.19 12.02
C PRO A 57 -9.24 8.11 11.69
N PHE A 58 -8.13 7.55 11.21
CA PHE A 58 -6.99 8.35 10.77
C PHE A 58 -7.32 9.13 9.51
N PHE A 59 -7.99 8.50 8.53
CA PHE A 59 -8.42 9.18 7.31
C PHE A 59 -9.38 10.33 7.63
N VAL A 60 -10.44 10.07 8.41
CA VAL A 60 -11.43 11.08 8.82
C VAL A 60 -10.75 12.28 9.49
N THR A 61 -9.80 12.02 10.41
CA THR A 61 -9.07 13.07 11.11
C THR A 61 -8.14 13.85 10.17
N LEU A 62 -7.41 13.15 9.30
CA LEU A 62 -6.54 13.75 8.30
C LEU A 62 -7.32 14.64 7.33
N ALA A 63 -8.44 14.15 6.79
CA ALA A 63 -9.33 14.88 5.90
C ALA A 63 -9.95 16.09 6.60
N HIS A 64 -10.34 15.96 7.88
CA HIS A 64 -10.81 17.09 8.67
C HIS A 64 -9.77 18.20 8.78
N VAL A 65 -8.55 17.86 9.20
CA VAL A 65 -7.46 18.84 9.36
C VAL A 65 -7.11 19.47 8.01
N TRP A 66 -6.98 18.66 6.96
CA TRP A 66 -6.70 19.13 5.60
C TRP A 66 -7.72 20.17 5.11
N ALA A 67 -9.01 19.85 5.21
CA ALA A 67 -10.08 20.74 4.74
C ALA A 67 -10.18 22.05 5.57
N ARG A 68 -9.63 22.08 6.79
CA ARG A 68 -9.48 23.30 7.61
C ARG A 68 -8.27 24.13 7.21
N LEU A 69 -7.17 23.50 6.80
CA LEU A 69 -5.95 24.17 6.36
C LEU A 69 -6.06 24.77 4.95
N ILE A 70 -6.94 24.24 4.10
CA ILE A 70 -7.20 24.76 2.75
C ILE A 70 -8.53 25.52 2.76
N PRO A 71 -8.54 26.87 2.87
CA PRO A 71 -9.77 27.66 2.99
C PRO A 71 -10.41 28.00 1.64
N VAL A 72 -10.21 27.17 0.61
CA VAL A 72 -10.66 27.44 -0.77
C VAL A 72 -11.61 26.35 -1.24
N GLY A 73 -12.67 26.74 -1.96
CA GLY A 73 -13.68 25.82 -2.49
C GLY A 73 -14.59 25.22 -1.41
N GLU A 74 -15.54 24.39 -1.84
CA GLU A 74 -16.43 23.65 -0.95
C GLU A 74 -15.71 22.56 -0.15
N TYR A 75 -16.28 22.16 0.98
CA TYR A 75 -15.66 21.13 1.84
C TYR A 75 -15.40 19.82 1.07
N ALA A 76 -16.36 19.38 0.25
CA ALA A 76 -16.24 18.19 -0.62
C ALA A 76 -15.07 18.30 -1.60
N TRP A 77 -14.90 19.47 -2.23
CA TRP A 77 -13.79 19.69 -3.16
C TRP A 77 -12.44 19.62 -2.44
N ARG A 78 -12.32 20.17 -1.23
CA ARG A 78 -11.09 20.13 -0.43
C ARG A 78 -10.69 18.70 -0.07
N THR A 79 -11.64 17.84 0.28
CA THR A 79 -11.36 16.44 0.59
C THR A 79 -11.13 15.60 -0.67
N ASN A 80 -11.74 15.93 -1.82
CA ASN A 80 -11.35 15.33 -3.11
C ASN A 80 -9.90 15.70 -3.44
N LEU A 81 -9.49 16.95 -3.17
CA LEU A 81 -8.11 17.41 -3.36
C LEU A 81 -7.12 16.68 -2.44
N LEU A 82 -7.54 16.24 -1.25
CA LEU A 82 -6.71 15.40 -0.37
C LEU A 82 -6.31 14.11 -1.10
N SER A 83 -7.29 13.39 -1.66
CA SER A 83 -7.04 12.16 -2.40
C SER A 83 -6.11 12.40 -3.58
N ALA A 84 -6.40 13.42 -4.40
CA ALA A 84 -5.55 13.79 -5.54
C ALA A 84 -4.11 14.08 -5.11
N THR A 85 -3.93 14.81 -4.00
CA THR A 85 -2.61 15.15 -3.48
C THR A 85 -1.85 13.92 -3.00
N PHE A 86 -2.46 13.05 -2.19
CA PHE A 86 -1.79 11.86 -1.68
C PHE A 86 -1.44 10.88 -2.82
N SER A 87 -2.35 10.67 -3.78
CA SER A 87 -2.07 9.88 -4.97
C SER A 87 -0.94 10.46 -5.83
N ALA A 88 -0.90 11.78 -6.02
CA ALA A 88 0.17 12.45 -6.77
C ALA A 88 1.53 12.36 -6.08
N VAL A 89 1.57 12.53 -4.76
CA VAL A 89 2.79 12.31 -3.96
C VAL A 89 3.23 10.85 -4.05
N GLY A 90 2.27 9.90 -3.99
CA GLY A 90 2.51 8.48 -4.22
C GLY A 90 3.16 8.20 -5.59
N ALA A 91 2.70 8.86 -6.65
CA ALA A 91 3.33 8.79 -7.97
C ALA A 91 4.78 9.29 -7.97
N GLY A 92 5.10 10.33 -7.19
CA GLY A 92 6.48 10.78 -6.95
C GLY A 92 7.35 9.71 -6.28
N PHE A 93 6.82 8.96 -5.31
CA PHE A 93 7.52 7.81 -4.71
C PHE A 93 7.69 6.64 -5.69
N TRP A 94 6.69 6.40 -6.56
CA TRP A 94 6.84 5.41 -7.63
C TRP A 94 7.91 5.80 -8.64
N PHE A 95 7.99 7.07 -9.01
CA PHE A 95 9.08 7.59 -9.82
C PHE A 95 10.45 7.30 -9.18
N LEU A 96 10.63 7.63 -7.89
CA LEU A 96 11.88 7.37 -7.17
C LEU A 96 12.23 5.88 -7.15
N THR A 97 11.22 5.03 -6.93
CA THR A 97 11.35 3.57 -6.92
C THR A 97 11.81 3.04 -8.28
N VAL A 98 11.13 3.42 -9.36
CA VAL A 98 11.48 2.97 -10.72
C VAL A 98 12.85 3.52 -11.13
N HIS A 99 13.14 4.78 -10.84
CA HIS A 99 14.44 5.41 -11.11
C HIS A 99 15.61 4.65 -10.44
N GLU A 100 15.39 4.10 -9.25
CA GLU A 100 16.38 3.28 -8.55
C GLU A 100 16.46 1.85 -9.09
N ILE A 101 15.31 1.22 -9.43
CA ILE A 101 15.25 -0.11 -10.03
C ILE A 101 15.94 -0.15 -11.40
N LEU A 102 15.84 0.92 -12.19
CA LEU A 102 16.46 1.01 -13.51
C LEU A 102 18.00 1.19 -13.45
N ARG A 103 18.57 1.54 -12.29
CA ARG A 103 20.01 1.84 -12.15
C ARG A 103 20.90 0.69 -12.64
N PRO A 104 20.72 -0.58 -12.22
CA PRO A 104 21.62 -1.67 -12.59
C PRO A 104 21.54 -2.04 -14.08
N SER A 105 20.35 -2.00 -14.68
CA SER A 105 20.12 -2.32 -16.10
C SER A 105 20.73 -1.31 -17.07
N LEU A 106 21.04 -0.10 -16.59
CA LEU A 106 21.57 1.00 -17.41
C LEU A 106 23.03 1.33 -17.08
N ALA A 107 23.69 0.54 -16.23
CA ALA A 107 25.05 0.81 -15.74
C ALA A 107 26.13 0.75 -16.84
N GLY A 108 25.88 0.04 -17.94
CA GLY A 108 26.81 -0.06 -19.08
C GLY A 108 26.67 1.03 -20.14
N LEU A 109 25.74 1.98 -19.96
CA LEU A 109 25.52 3.08 -20.90
C LEU A 109 26.33 4.32 -20.52
N GLU A 110 26.52 5.21 -21.50
CA GLU A 110 27.06 6.55 -21.25
C GLU A 110 26.28 7.28 -20.13
N PRO A 111 26.95 7.95 -19.15
CA PRO A 111 26.29 8.49 -17.97
C PRO A 111 25.13 9.44 -18.28
N ALA A 112 25.25 10.27 -19.32
CA ALA A 112 24.19 11.18 -19.74
C ALA A 112 22.95 10.41 -20.25
N ALA A 113 23.16 9.36 -21.05
CA ALA A 113 22.08 8.52 -21.56
C ALA A 113 21.41 7.72 -20.43
N ALA A 114 22.20 7.16 -19.51
CA ALA A 114 21.67 6.44 -18.34
C ALA A 114 20.80 7.36 -17.46
N ARG A 115 21.25 8.59 -17.17
CA ARG A 115 20.45 9.57 -16.42
C ARG A 115 19.15 9.93 -17.12
N LEU A 116 19.20 10.18 -18.43
CA LEU A 116 18.01 10.48 -19.23
C LEU A 116 17.00 9.32 -19.22
N LEU A 117 17.46 8.09 -19.45
CA LEU A 117 16.60 6.90 -19.47
C LEU A 117 16.01 6.58 -18.09
N ARG A 118 16.77 6.76 -17.01
CA ARG A 118 16.23 6.57 -15.64
C ARG A 118 15.17 7.61 -15.31
N ALA A 119 15.42 8.88 -15.64
CA ALA A 119 14.46 9.96 -15.39
C ALA A 119 13.22 9.82 -16.27
N GLY A 120 13.39 9.64 -17.58
CA GLY A 120 12.29 9.49 -18.54
C GLY A 120 11.49 8.21 -18.31
N GLY A 121 12.16 7.08 -18.11
CA GLY A 121 11.52 5.79 -17.82
C GLY A 121 10.79 5.78 -16.48
N GLY A 122 11.39 6.36 -15.44
CA GLY A 122 10.72 6.55 -14.15
C GLY A 122 9.49 7.44 -14.25
N ALA A 123 9.57 8.56 -14.99
CA ALA A 123 8.45 9.48 -15.16
C ALA A 123 7.32 8.85 -15.97
N ALA A 124 7.66 8.17 -17.08
CA ALA A 124 6.69 7.45 -17.90
C ALA A 124 5.96 6.36 -17.11
N ALA A 125 6.67 5.58 -16.30
CA ALA A 125 6.06 4.55 -15.45
C ALA A 125 5.13 5.15 -14.38
N ALA A 126 5.55 6.23 -13.71
CA ALA A 126 4.74 6.90 -12.70
C ALA A 126 3.49 7.57 -13.29
N MET A 127 3.60 8.17 -14.49
CA MET A 127 2.44 8.75 -15.18
C MET A 127 1.48 7.66 -15.66
N ALA A 128 1.99 6.58 -16.24
CA ALA A 128 1.17 5.45 -16.70
C ALA A 128 0.39 4.80 -15.55
N SER A 129 1.00 4.66 -14.36
CA SER A 129 0.30 4.13 -13.19
C SER A 129 -0.70 5.12 -12.61
N ALA A 130 -0.36 6.41 -12.51
CA ALA A 130 -1.25 7.46 -12.01
C ALA A 130 -2.55 7.59 -12.82
N PHE A 131 -2.44 7.54 -14.15
CA PHE A 131 -3.59 7.69 -15.05
C PHE A 131 -4.21 6.35 -15.50
N SER A 132 -3.87 5.25 -14.83
CA SER A 132 -4.61 4.00 -14.99
C SER A 132 -6.04 4.16 -14.46
N TYR A 133 -7.00 3.44 -15.05
CA TYR A 133 -8.43 3.67 -14.81
C TYR A 133 -8.82 3.72 -13.32
N THR A 134 -8.47 2.70 -12.53
CA THR A 134 -8.84 2.64 -11.12
C THR A 134 -8.08 3.65 -10.27
N GLN A 135 -6.80 3.88 -10.54
CA GLN A 135 -6.02 4.87 -9.80
C GLN A 135 -6.54 6.28 -10.04
N TRP A 136 -6.87 6.62 -11.29
CA TRP A 136 -7.40 7.93 -11.66
C TRP A 136 -8.77 8.17 -11.01
N GLN A 137 -9.68 7.19 -11.05
CA GLN A 137 -10.99 7.31 -10.38
C GLN A 137 -10.86 7.56 -8.88
N ASN A 138 -10.10 6.71 -8.17
CA ASN A 138 -9.89 6.84 -6.73
C ASN A 138 -9.13 8.13 -6.34
N SER A 139 -8.43 8.76 -7.29
CA SER A 139 -7.71 10.02 -7.05
C SER A 139 -8.56 11.26 -7.27
N ASN A 140 -9.70 11.13 -7.97
CA ASN A 140 -10.56 12.26 -8.31
C ASN A 140 -11.70 12.51 -7.31
N GLU A 141 -11.86 11.65 -6.30
CA GLU A 141 -12.88 11.76 -5.25
C GLU A 141 -12.31 11.44 -3.86
N THR A 142 -13.05 11.77 -2.80
CA THR A 142 -12.64 11.56 -1.42
C THR A 142 -12.60 10.06 -1.12
N GLU A 143 -11.39 9.49 -1.08
CA GLU A 143 -11.22 8.06 -0.90
C GLU A 143 -9.99 7.65 -0.09
N VAL A 144 -10.17 6.59 0.71
CA VAL A 144 -9.16 6.06 1.64
C VAL A 144 -8.00 5.36 0.92
N TYR A 145 -8.26 4.90 -0.31
CA TYR A 145 -7.28 4.22 -1.15
C TYR A 145 -6.13 5.13 -1.57
N ALA A 146 -6.35 6.45 -1.70
CA ALA A 146 -5.30 7.41 -2.06
C ALA A 146 -4.18 7.45 -1.00
N VAL A 147 -4.56 7.54 0.28
CA VAL A 147 -3.61 7.51 1.40
C VAL A 147 -2.94 6.14 1.54
N ALA A 148 -3.69 5.05 1.27
CA ALA A 148 -3.16 3.70 1.34
C ALA A 148 -2.10 3.43 0.25
N THR A 149 -2.38 3.80 -1.00
CA THR A 149 -1.45 3.63 -2.13
C THR A 149 -0.21 4.51 -2.00
N PHE A 150 -0.36 5.75 -1.52
CA PHE A 150 0.77 6.58 -1.09
C PHE A 150 1.64 5.85 -0.06
N THR A 151 1.02 5.27 0.97
CA THR A 151 1.74 4.61 2.06
C THR A 151 2.53 3.41 1.57
N ILE A 152 1.95 2.61 0.67
CA ILE A 152 2.66 1.50 -0.01
C ILE A 152 3.87 2.04 -0.77
N ALA A 153 3.70 3.08 -1.60
CA ALA A 153 4.78 3.65 -2.40
C ALA A 153 5.92 4.19 -1.51
N ALA A 154 5.57 4.87 -0.41
CA ALA A 154 6.52 5.37 0.57
C ALA A 154 7.28 4.24 1.27
N ILE A 155 6.61 3.16 1.69
CA ILE A 155 7.25 2.00 2.32
C ILE A 155 8.20 1.28 1.34
N VAL A 156 7.78 1.11 0.08
CA VAL A 156 8.63 0.52 -0.96
C VAL A 156 9.89 1.37 -1.18
N TRP A 157 9.73 2.68 -1.25
CA TRP A 157 10.88 3.59 -1.33
C TRP A 157 11.78 3.51 -0.10
N LEU A 158 11.22 3.48 1.11
CA LEU A 158 11.97 3.30 2.36
C LEU A 158 12.75 1.98 2.38
N ALA A 159 12.21 0.90 1.79
CA ALA A 159 12.92 -0.37 1.65
C ALA A 159 14.17 -0.22 0.74
N LEU A 160 14.04 0.46 -0.39
CA LEU A 160 15.17 0.75 -1.27
C LEU A 160 16.21 1.66 -0.60
N ARG A 161 15.74 2.65 0.18
CA ARG A 161 16.61 3.52 1.00
C ARG A 161 17.30 2.75 2.12
N TRP A 162 16.62 1.78 2.74
CA TRP A 162 17.25 0.87 3.71
C TRP A 162 18.40 0.12 3.04
N ARG A 163 18.17 -0.49 1.86
CA ARG A 163 19.21 -1.22 1.11
C ARG A 163 20.42 -0.33 0.82
N ALA A 164 20.18 0.89 0.38
CA ALA A 164 21.22 1.86 0.04
C ALA A 164 21.97 2.44 1.26
N SER A 165 21.42 2.30 2.47
CA SER A 165 22.00 2.85 3.71
C SER A 165 22.47 1.77 4.69
N ARG A 166 22.54 0.50 4.26
CA ARG A 166 23.08 -0.60 5.07
C ARG A 166 24.49 -0.29 5.59
N GLY A 167 24.79 -0.80 6.77
CA GLY A 167 26.01 -0.46 7.51
C GLY A 167 25.98 0.91 8.21
N THR A 168 24.86 1.65 8.15
CA THR A 168 24.70 2.93 8.85
C THR A 168 23.45 2.94 9.75
N PRO A 169 23.40 3.79 10.80
CA PRO A 169 22.20 3.94 11.63
C PRO A 169 20.95 4.38 10.87
N GLN A 170 21.09 4.93 9.67
CA GLN A 170 19.99 5.37 8.81
C GLN A 170 19.17 4.19 8.30
N ALA A 171 19.76 3.01 8.07
CA ALA A 171 19.04 1.82 7.64
C ALA A 171 17.91 1.47 8.62
N SER A 172 18.24 1.32 9.90
CA SER A 172 17.24 1.02 10.94
C SER A 172 16.15 2.10 11.01
N LYS A 173 16.48 3.38 10.80
CA LYS A 173 15.48 4.47 10.78
C LYS A 173 14.49 4.34 9.62
N MET A 174 14.94 3.88 8.45
CA MET A 174 14.03 3.65 7.31
C MET A 174 13.01 2.55 7.63
N LEU A 175 13.45 1.47 8.29
CA LEU A 175 12.56 0.38 8.71
C LEU A 175 11.59 0.81 9.80
N LEU A 176 12.06 1.59 10.79
CA LEU A 176 11.20 2.15 11.84
C LEU A 176 10.12 3.07 11.24
N MET A 177 10.47 3.90 10.26
CA MET A 177 9.50 4.71 9.53
C MET A 177 8.50 3.85 8.76
N ALA A 178 8.96 2.78 8.10
CA ALA A 178 8.06 1.86 7.39
C ALA A 178 7.06 1.19 8.35
N VAL A 179 7.51 0.76 9.53
CA VAL A 179 6.64 0.22 10.60
C VAL A 179 5.64 1.26 11.08
N TYR A 180 6.09 2.50 11.33
CA TYR A 180 5.20 3.57 11.77
C TYR A 180 4.09 3.85 10.74
N LEU A 181 4.44 3.94 9.45
CA LEU A 181 3.47 4.11 8.36
C LEU A 181 2.51 2.90 8.24
N GLY A 182 3.02 1.68 8.42
CA GLY A 182 2.19 0.47 8.50
C GLY A 182 1.21 0.51 9.66
N GLY A 183 1.67 0.92 10.85
CA GLY A 183 0.83 1.10 12.03
C GLY A 183 -0.25 2.15 11.82
N LEU A 184 0.08 3.33 11.30
CA LEU A 184 -0.89 4.39 10.97
C LEU A 184 -1.95 3.93 9.98
N SER A 185 -1.57 3.05 9.04
CA SER A 185 -2.49 2.52 8.03
C SER A 185 -3.63 1.70 8.62
N MET A 186 -3.50 1.19 9.85
CA MET A 186 -4.59 0.56 10.57
C MET A 186 -5.79 1.50 10.75
N GLY A 187 -5.54 2.78 11.02
CA GLY A 187 -6.57 3.80 11.10
C GLY A 187 -7.04 4.34 9.74
N ASN A 188 -6.39 3.98 8.63
CA ASN A 188 -6.75 4.42 7.27
C ASN A 188 -7.46 3.31 6.49
N HIS A 189 -6.69 2.35 6.01
CA HIS A 189 -7.18 1.23 5.21
C HIS A 189 -6.13 0.11 5.18
N LEU A 190 -6.57 -1.13 5.42
CA LEU A 190 -5.69 -2.30 5.60
C LEU A 190 -4.93 -2.70 4.33
N LEU A 191 -5.37 -2.25 3.15
CA LEU A 191 -4.67 -2.45 1.88
C LEU A 191 -3.18 -2.08 1.97
N ALA A 192 -2.84 -1.03 2.72
CA ALA A 192 -1.45 -0.61 2.85
C ALA A 192 -0.56 -1.65 3.57
N LEU A 193 -1.12 -2.56 4.37
CA LEU A 193 -0.37 -3.64 5.01
C LEU A 193 0.03 -4.75 4.04
N LEU A 194 -0.57 -4.83 2.85
CA LEU A 194 -0.25 -5.83 1.83
C LEU A 194 1.17 -5.68 1.27
N VAL A 195 1.82 -4.53 1.49
CA VAL A 195 3.25 -4.32 1.20
C VAL A 195 4.17 -5.17 2.10
N GLY A 196 3.68 -5.65 3.24
CA GLY A 196 4.45 -6.36 4.26
C GLY A 196 5.25 -7.56 3.74
N PRO A 197 4.60 -8.55 3.11
CA PRO A 197 5.32 -9.69 2.55
C PRO A 197 6.37 -9.29 1.51
N ALA A 198 6.09 -8.27 0.69
CA ALA A 198 7.04 -7.74 -0.28
C ALA A 198 8.23 -7.04 0.40
N LEU A 199 7.97 -6.25 1.43
CA LEU A 199 9.00 -5.63 2.28
C LEU A 199 9.89 -6.71 2.90
N VAL A 200 9.33 -7.62 3.69
CA VAL A 200 10.09 -8.65 4.41
C VAL A 200 10.85 -9.57 3.45
N GLY A 201 10.21 -9.99 2.36
CA GLY A 201 10.84 -10.82 1.33
C GLY A 201 12.02 -10.10 0.65
N PHE A 202 11.85 -8.82 0.30
CA PHE A 202 12.93 -8.00 -0.23
C PHE A 202 14.11 -7.89 0.75
N LEU A 203 13.83 -7.55 2.02
CA LEU A 203 14.87 -7.43 3.04
C LEU A 203 15.64 -8.74 3.18
N ALA A 204 14.94 -9.87 3.29
CA ALA A 204 15.55 -11.21 3.41
C ALA A 204 16.41 -11.55 2.18
N VAL A 205 15.93 -11.31 0.96
CA VAL A 205 16.70 -11.58 -0.27
C VAL A 205 17.95 -10.70 -0.33
N VAL A 206 17.88 -9.44 0.08
CA VAL A 206 19.05 -8.56 0.17
C VAL A 206 20.09 -9.12 1.14
N LEU A 207 19.68 -9.55 2.34
CA LEU A 207 20.58 -10.12 3.34
C LEU A 207 21.21 -11.44 2.90
N LEU A 208 20.46 -12.28 2.19
CA LEU A 208 20.97 -13.54 1.62
C LEU A 208 21.99 -13.32 0.51
N ARG A 209 21.78 -12.29 -0.33
CA ARG A 209 22.63 -12.03 -1.50
C ARG A 209 23.85 -11.18 -1.21
N ALA A 210 23.73 -10.28 -0.24
CA ALA A 210 24.81 -9.39 0.17
C ALA A 210 24.91 -9.39 1.70
N PRO A 211 25.29 -10.51 2.32
CA PRO A 211 25.45 -10.57 3.78
C PRO A 211 26.54 -9.59 4.24
N ALA A 212 26.34 -8.95 5.40
CA ALA A 212 27.37 -8.11 6.02
C ALA A 212 28.66 -8.93 6.26
N SER A 213 29.83 -8.30 6.28
CA SER A 213 31.10 -9.03 6.44
C SER A 213 31.26 -9.60 7.85
N SER A 214 30.87 -8.84 8.88
CA SER A 214 30.97 -9.27 10.28
C SER A 214 29.78 -10.12 10.72
N LEU A 215 30.02 -11.13 11.56
CA LEU A 215 28.94 -12.00 12.07
C LEU A 215 27.96 -11.23 12.96
N SER A 216 28.45 -10.30 13.78
CA SER A 216 27.62 -9.48 14.66
C SER A 216 26.67 -8.57 13.87
N GLU A 217 27.15 -7.95 12.80
CA GLU A 217 26.31 -7.13 11.93
C GLU A 217 25.29 -7.96 11.16
N ARG A 218 25.68 -9.13 10.64
CA ARG A 218 24.72 -10.07 10.02
C ARG A 218 23.60 -10.45 10.98
N GLN A 219 23.95 -10.85 12.20
CA GLN A 219 22.99 -11.22 13.23
C GLN A 219 22.06 -10.06 13.56
N ARG A 220 22.62 -8.85 13.71
CA ARG A 220 21.84 -7.64 13.96
C ARG A 220 20.85 -7.36 12.83
N GLU A 221 21.29 -7.36 11.57
CA GLU A 221 20.42 -7.11 10.41
C GLU A 221 19.30 -8.15 10.31
N TRP A 222 19.60 -9.44 10.50
CA TRP A 222 18.57 -10.49 10.56
C TRP A 222 17.61 -10.30 11.73
N GLY A 223 18.09 -9.83 12.88
CA GLY A 223 17.26 -9.45 14.02
C GLY A 223 16.29 -8.31 13.69
N GLU A 224 16.77 -7.26 13.00
CA GLU A 224 15.93 -6.15 12.55
C GLU A 224 14.86 -6.63 11.55
N VAL A 225 15.23 -7.47 10.57
CA VAL A 225 14.28 -8.04 9.60
C VAL A 225 13.25 -8.97 10.25
N ALA A 226 13.68 -9.82 11.18
CA ALA A 226 12.77 -10.70 11.92
C ALA A 226 11.77 -9.89 12.76
N VAL A 227 12.23 -8.82 13.40
CA VAL A 227 11.39 -7.91 14.19
C VAL A 227 10.36 -7.20 13.30
N VAL A 228 10.77 -6.71 12.12
CA VAL A 228 9.85 -6.13 11.12
C VAL A 228 8.83 -7.17 10.67
N GLY A 229 9.26 -8.40 10.37
CA GLY A 229 8.35 -9.48 9.97
C GLY A 229 7.33 -9.84 11.07
N GLY A 230 7.80 -9.98 12.32
CA GLY A 230 6.95 -10.29 13.46
C GLY A 230 5.92 -9.20 13.75
N ILE A 231 6.33 -7.92 13.76
CA ILE A 231 5.39 -6.82 14.00
C ILE A 231 4.39 -6.68 12.86
N TRP A 232 4.80 -6.94 11.62
CA TRP A 232 3.89 -6.88 10.47
C TRP A 232 2.85 -7.99 10.50
N ALA A 233 3.25 -9.20 10.89
CA ALA A 233 2.32 -10.31 11.12
C ALA A 233 1.31 -9.98 12.22
N LEU A 234 1.75 -9.35 13.31
CA LEU A 234 0.87 -8.87 14.37
C LEU A 234 -0.12 -7.82 13.87
N LEU A 235 0.35 -6.80 13.13
CA LEU A 235 -0.50 -5.76 12.53
C LEU A 235 -1.56 -6.38 11.59
N ILE A 236 -1.17 -7.33 10.72
CA ILE A 236 -2.12 -8.05 9.86
C ILE A 236 -3.13 -8.82 10.70
N GLY A 237 -2.69 -9.58 11.71
CA GLY A 237 -3.60 -10.32 12.58
C GLY A 237 -4.62 -9.41 13.28
N THR A 238 -4.16 -8.26 13.79
CA THR A 238 -5.02 -7.25 14.41
C THR A 238 -6.00 -6.64 13.41
N GLY A 239 -5.53 -6.24 12.22
CA GLY A 239 -6.36 -5.60 11.21
C GLY A 239 -7.41 -6.53 10.62
N LEU A 240 -7.09 -7.82 10.48
CA LEU A 240 -8.03 -8.84 10.04
C LEU A 240 -9.00 -9.28 11.15
N GLY A 241 -8.86 -8.77 12.37
CA GLY A 241 -9.75 -9.13 13.48
C GLY A 241 -9.62 -10.59 13.96
N SER A 242 -8.55 -11.29 13.58
CA SER A 242 -8.41 -12.73 13.78
C SER A 242 -7.58 -13.06 15.01
N THR A 243 -8.22 -13.53 16.08
CA THR A 243 -7.54 -13.91 17.33
C THR A 243 -6.39 -14.92 17.11
N PRO A 244 -6.55 -16.00 16.31
CA PRO A 244 -5.43 -16.90 16.03
C PRO A 244 -4.25 -16.20 15.36
N LEU A 245 -4.50 -15.30 14.39
CA LEU A 245 -3.43 -14.56 13.71
C LEU A 245 -2.77 -13.52 14.63
N VAL A 246 -3.52 -12.89 15.54
CA VAL A 246 -2.96 -12.01 16.57
C VAL A 246 -2.02 -12.79 17.48
N ILE A 247 -2.43 -13.97 17.96
CA ILE A 247 -1.60 -14.82 18.82
C ILE A 247 -0.35 -15.27 18.06
N ALA A 248 -0.51 -15.76 16.83
CA ALA A 248 0.61 -16.20 15.99
C ALA A 248 1.60 -15.04 15.73
N GLY A 249 1.09 -13.87 15.32
CA GLY A 249 1.89 -12.66 15.10
C GLY A 249 2.58 -12.18 16.37
N GLY A 250 1.90 -12.25 17.52
CA GLY A 250 2.47 -11.92 18.83
C GLY A 250 3.62 -12.84 19.23
N ILE A 251 3.48 -14.15 19.00
CA ILE A 251 4.55 -15.14 19.22
C ILE A 251 5.72 -14.86 18.27
N CYS A 252 5.46 -14.66 16.97
CA CYS A 252 6.49 -14.32 16.00
C CYS A 252 7.27 -13.06 16.40
N PHE A 253 6.56 -12.01 16.83
CA PHE A 253 7.18 -10.78 17.31
C PHE A 253 8.00 -11.01 18.59
N ALA A 254 7.48 -11.75 19.57
CA ALA A 254 8.19 -12.02 20.83
C ALA A 254 9.49 -12.82 20.61
N VAL A 255 9.44 -13.84 19.75
CA VAL A 255 10.62 -14.63 19.36
C VAL A 255 11.63 -13.77 18.62
N ALA A 256 11.17 -12.94 17.68
CA ALA A 256 12.02 -12.03 16.93
C ALA A 256 12.67 -10.96 17.83
N ALA A 257 11.91 -10.36 18.74
CA ALA A 257 12.39 -9.37 19.69
C ALA A 257 13.42 -9.97 20.66
N THR A 258 13.17 -11.17 21.17
CA THR A 258 14.11 -11.88 22.05
C THR A 258 15.42 -12.20 21.32
N SER A 259 15.33 -12.66 20.07
CA SER A 259 16.50 -12.91 19.21
C SER A 259 17.26 -11.61 18.90
N ALA A 260 16.53 -10.53 18.59
CA ALA A 260 17.10 -9.21 18.34
C ALA A 260 17.85 -8.66 19.57
N VAL A 261 17.37 -8.88 20.80
CA VAL A 261 18.11 -8.51 22.02
C VAL A 261 19.44 -9.25 22.09
N ARG A 262 19.44 -10.57 21.85
CA ARG A 262 20.67 -11.38 21.84
C ARG A 262 21.65 -10.95 20.74
N TRP A 263 21.15 -10.41 19.64
CA TRP A 263 21.93 -9.97 18.48
C TRP A 263 22.25 -8.46 18.46
N GLY A 264 22.05 -7.75 19.59
CA GLY A 264 22.39 -6.32 19.70
C GLY A 264 21.42 -5.35 19.01
N ALA A 265 20.24 -5.82 18.58
CA ALA A 265 19.14 -5.05 18.01
C ALA A 265 17.97 -4.82 19.00
N GLY A 266 18.16 -5.02 20.31
CA GLY A 266 17.08 -4.90 21.30
C GLY A 266 16.39 -3.53 21.33
N ARG A 267 17.16 -2.43 21.19
CA ARG A 267 16.60 -1.08 21.08
C ARG A 267 15.70 -0.93 19.84
N PHE A 268 16.07 -1.56 18.73
CA PHE A 268 15.27 -1.54 17.51
C PHE A 268 13.93 -2.27 17.73
N ALA A 269 13.94 -3.42 18.41
CA ALA A 269 12.73 -4.17 18.75
C ALA A 269 11.76 -3.34 19.61
N LEU A 270 12.26 -2.67 20.65
CA LEU A 270 11.46 -1.79 21.49
C LEU A 270 10.85 -0.63 20.69
N LEU A 271 11.67 0.07 19.89
CA LEU A 271 11.19 1.19 19.08
C LEU A 271 10.18 0.75 18.02
N THR A 272 10.36 -0.44 17.45
CA THR A 272 9.42 -1.05 16.50
C THR A 272 8.06 -1.24 17.14
N TRP A 273 8.01 -1.84 18.33
CA TRP A 273 6.77 -2.01 19.08
C TRP A 273 6.11 -0.68 19.40
N LEU A 274 6.87 0.27 19.97
CA LEU A 274 6.34 1.59 20.35
C LEU A 274 5.75 2.34 19.14
N LEU A 275 6.45 2.37 18.01
CA LEU A 275 5.97 3.06 16.81
C LEU A 275 4.74 2.38 16.20
N ALA A 276 4.70 1.05 16.16
CA ALA A 276 3.52 0.32 15.72
C ALA A 276 2.32 0.61 16.64
N SER A 277 2.52 0.59 17.96
CA SER A 277 1.49 0.92 18.94
C SER A 277 0.96 2.35 18.77
N VAL A 278 1.83 3.34 18.57
CA VAL A 278 1.44 4.73 18.29
C VAL A 278 0.63 4.83 17.00
N GLY A 279 0.95 4.03 15.97
CA GLY A 279 0.13 3.97 14.77
C GLY A 279 -1.27 3.40 15.04
N VAL A 280 -1.35 2.28 15.77
CA VAL A 280 -2.61 1.59 16.09
C VAL A 280 -3.52 2.43 17.01
N THR A 281 -2.97 3.31 17.84
CA THR A 281 -3.77 4.13 18.77
C THR A 281 -4.74 5.08 18.06
N THR A 282 -4.63 5.28 16.74
CA THR A 282 -5.65 6.03 15.97
C THR A 282 -7.05 5.42 16.09
N TYR A 283 -7.18 4.11 16.37
CA TYR A 283 -8.48 3.49 16.65
C TYR A 283 -9.17 4.04 17.90
N LEU A 284 -8.42 4.58 18.88
CA LEU A 284 -9.02 5.19 20.06
C LEU A 284 -9.84 6.43 19.73
N ILE A 285 -9.60 7.06 18.57
CA ILE A 285 -10.44 8.16 18.06
C ILE A 285 -11.88 7.69 17.88
N LEU A 286 -12.11 6.44 17.44
CA LEU A 286 -13.47 5.91 17.31
C LEU A 286 -14.19 5.88 18.66
N PHE A 287 -13.53 5.36 19.69
CA PHE A 287 -14.08 5.30 21.04
C PHE A 287 -14.40 6.70 21.61
N ILE A 288 -13.46 7.64 21.44
CA ILE A 288 -13.63 9.03 21.89
C ILE A 288 -14.80 9.68 21.13
N ARG A 289 -14.83 9.56 19.80
CA ARG A 289 -15.86 10.19 18.96
C ARG A 289 -17.23 9.58 19.21
N ALA A 290 -17.37 8.26 19.32
CA ALA A 290 -18.63 7.62 19.66
C ALA A 290 -19.22 8.14 20.98
N GLY A 291 -18.38 8.37 22.00
CA GLY A 291 -18.80 8.98 23.27
C GLY A 291 -19.42 10.38 23.15
N HIS A 292 -19.08 11.13 22.09
CA HIS A 292 -19.69 12.42 21.78
C HIS A 292 -20.97 12.34 20.94
N ARG A 293 -21.41 11.12 20.57
CA ARG A 293 -22.64 10.86 19.79
C ARG A 293 -22.75 11.72 18.52
N PRO A 294 -21.76 11.67 17.61
CA PRO A 294 -21.84 12.39 16.35
C PRO A 294 -23.03 11.89 15.51
N ILE A 295 -23.53 12.74 14.62
CA ILE A 295 -24.71 12.42 13.78
C ILE A 295 -24.46 11.17 12.94
N ILE A 296 -23.24 11.03 12.39
CA ILE A 296 -22.79 9.82 11.70
C ILE A 296 -21.96 9.01 12.69
N ASN A 297 -22.50 7.88 13.14
CA ASN A 297 -21.90 6.99 14.13
C ASN A 297 -22.28 5.52 13.84
N GLU A 298 -21.94 5.01 12.64
CA GLU A 298 -22.54 3.77 12.12
C GLU A 298 -22.28 2.54 12.99
N ALA A 299 -21.07 2.44 13.56
CA ALA A 299 -20.65 1.28 14.33
C ALA A 299 -20.78 1.46 15.86
N ASP A 300 -21.16 2.66 16.31
CA ASP A 300 -21.23 3.12 17.70
C ASP A 300 -20.27 2.41 18.71
N PRO A 301 -18.94 2.56 18.55
CA PRO A 301 -17.97 1.97 19.45
C PRO A 301 -17.84 2.73 20.78
N SER A 302 -18.95 3.01 21.45
CA SER A 302 -19.02 3.78 22.71
C SER A 302 -18.59 2.98 23.96
N THR A 303 -18.39 1.67 23.81
CA THR A 303 -17.83 0.77 24.85
C THR A 303 -16.57 0.07 24.33
N TRP A 304 -15.74 -0.47 25.24
CA TRP A 304 -14.56 -1.24 24.86
C TRP A 304 -14.92 -2.51 24.07
N GLU A 305 -16.02 -3.16 24.43
CA GLU A 305 -16.53 -4.33 23.72
C GLU A 305 -16.96 -3.97 22.29
N ALA A 306 -17.71 -2.87 22.13
CA ALA A 306 -18.12 -2.39 20.81
C ALA A 306 -16.92 -1.94 19.96
N LEU A 307 -15.92 -1.27 20.55
CA LEU A 307 -14.67 -0.93 19.86
C LEU A 307 -13.95 -2.19 19.38
N LEU A 308 -13.82 -3.21 20.22
CA LEU A 308 -13.22 -4.49 19.83
C LEU A 308 -14.04 -5.19 18.74
N ALA A 309 -15.37 -5.09 18.77
CA ALA A 309 -16.23 -5.63 17.70
C ALA A 309 -15.97 -4.94 16.35
N VAL A 310 -15.78 -3.60 16.34
CA VAL A 310 -15.36 -2.83 15.14
C VAL A 310 -14.00 -3.24 14.64
N ILE A 311 -12.99 -3.31 15.52
CA ILE A 311 -11.64 -3.73 15.13
C ILE A 311 -11.65 -5.16 14.59
N ARG A 312 -12.48 -6.04 15.17
CA ARG A 312 -12.66 -7.42 14.73
C ARG A 312 -13.58 -7.59 13.52
N ARG A 313 -14.15 -6.49 13.01
CA ARG A 313 -15.04 -6.47 11.85
C ARG A 313 -16.25 -7.42 12.00
N GLN A 314 -16.77 -7.56 13.23
CA GLN A 314 -17.93 -8.42 13.55
C GLN A 314 -19.24 -7.97 12.89
N GLN A 315 -19.24 -6.77 12.32
CA GLN A 315 -20.36 -6.23 11.54
C GLN A 315 -20.54 -6.94 10.19
N TYR A 316 -19.51 -7.61 9.70
CA TYR A 316 -19.55 -8.31 8.42
C TYR A 316 -19.73 -9.82 8.60
N PRO A 317 -20.50 -10.47 7.71
CA PRO A 317 -20.54 -11.92 7.66
C PRO A 317 -19.14 -12.50 7.50
N VAL A 318 -18.84 -13.55 8.25
CA VAL A 318 -17.60 -14.30 8.09
C VAL A 318 -17.56 -14.86 6.68
N ARG A 319 -16.42 -14.69 6.01
CA ARG A 319 -16.10 -15.30 4.71
C ARG A 319 -14.70 -15.84 4.75
N THR A 320 -14.49 -17.01 4.16
CA THR A 320 -13.18 -17.62 4.02
C THR A 320 -12.75 -17.70 2.54
N PRO A 321 -11.44 -17.79 2.26
CA PRO A 321 -10.95 -18.04 0.91
C PRO A 321 -11.42 -19.36 0.28
N LEU A 322 -11.95 -20.28 1.10
CA LEU A 322 -12.38 -21.62 0.73
C LEU A 322 -13.90 -21.72 0.49
N ASP A 323 -14.68 -20.72 0.91
CA ASP A 323 -16.13 -20.72 0.74
C ASP A 323 -16.51 -20.61 -0.75
N ASP A 324 -17.65 -21.19 -1.14
CA ASP A 324 -18.39 -20.71 -2.30
C ASP A 324 -18.83 -19.27 -2.01
N PRO A 325 -18.35 -18.26 -2.78
CA PRO A 325 -18.61 -16.86 -2.50
C PRO A 325 -20.05 -16.43 -2.80
N THR A 326 -20.83 -17.29 -3.46
CA THR A 326 -22.25 -17.09 -3.74
C THR A 326 -23.16 -17.49 -2.58
N GLN A 327 -22.62 -18.22 -1.60
CA GLN A 327 -23.35 -18.70 -0.43
C GLN A 327 -22.83 -18.08 0.87
N LEU A 328 -23.62 -18.19 1.94
CA LEU A 328 -23.17 -17.82 3.27
C LEU A 328 -22.14 -18.82 3.78
N HIS A 329 -21.25 -18.37 4.66
CA HIS A 329 -20.33 -19.25 5.35
C HIS A 329 -21.08 -20.17 6.32
N GLY A 330 -20.71 -21.46 6.36
CA GLY A 330 -21.33 -22.45 7.22
C GLY A 330 -21.04 -23.89 6.78
N PRO A 331 -21.50 -24.89 7.53
CA PRO A 331 -21.29 -26.30 7.22
C PRO A 331 -21.92 -26.73 5.88
N ASP A 332 -22.97 -26.03 5.45
CA ASP A 332 -23.68 -26.30 4.20
C ASP A 332 -23.04 -25.61 2.98
N ASN A 333 -22.00 -24.80 3.19
CA ASN A 333 -21.29 -24.15 2.09
C ASN A 333 -20.49 -25.22 1.31
N PRO A 334 -20.75 -25.40 0.00
CA PRO A 334 -20.13 -26.47 -0.79
C PRO A 334 -18.65 -26.21 -1.10
N GLY A 335 -18.14 -25.02 -0.76
CA GLY A 335 -16.77 -24.61 -0.99
C GLY A 335 -16.50 -24.11 -2.41
N ARG A 336 -15.32 -23.51 -2.58
CA ARG A 336 -14.89 -22.87 -3.82
C ARG A 336 -14.52 -23.91 -4.87
N THR A 337 -15.28 -23.97 -5.95
CA THR A 337 -15.02 -24.86 -7.09
C THR A 337 -13.98 -24.28 -8.04
N LEU A 338 -13.34 -25.13 -8.86
CA LEU A 338 -12.43 -24.69 -9.91
C LEU A 338 -13.11 -23.78 -10.95
N THR A 339 -14.40 -23.99 -11.21
CA THR A 339 -15.19 -23.12 -12.09
C THR A 339 -15.27 -21.70 -11.53
N LEU A 340 -15.55 -21.55 -10.23
CA LEU A 340 -15.61 -20.24 -9.57
C LEU A 340 -14.24 -19.56 -9.57
N VAL A 341 -13.16 -20.31 -9.33
CA VAL A 341 -11.78 -19.79 -9.46
C VAL A 341 -11.52 -19.29 -10.87
N GLY A 342 -11.90 -20.06 -11.90
CA GLY A 342 -11.77 -19.67 -13.30
C GLY A 342 -12.51 -18.37 -13.62
N LEU A 343 -13.76 -18.22 -13.15
CA LEU A 343 -14.52 -16.98 -13.32
C LEU A 343 -13.87 -15.79 -12.62
N GLN A 344 -13.40 -15.95 -11.38
CA GLN A 344 -12.72 -14.87 -10.66
C GLN A 344 -11.41 -14.45 -11.36
N LEU A 345 -10.68 -15.39 -11.97
CA LEU A 345 -9.51 -15.08 -12.79
C LEU A 345 -9.89 -14.34 -14.08
N LEU A 346 -11.02 -14.69 -14.71
CA LEU A 346 -11.54 -13.94 -15.86
C LEU A 346 -11.93 -12.51 -15.47
N ASN A 347 -12.61 -12.31 -14.34
CA ASN A 347 -12.87 -10.99 -13.77
C ASN A 347 -11.55 -10.24 -13.53
N TYR A 348 -10.52 -10.88 -12.96
CA TYR A 348 -9.22 -10.24 -12.75
C TYR A 348 -8.58 -9.76 -14.06
N VAL A 349 -8.60 -10.59 -15.12
CA VAL A 349 -8.11 -10.21 -16.45
C VAL A 349 -8.92 -9.06 -17.04
N GLN A 350 -10.24 -9.06 -16.85
CA GLN A 350 -11.11 -7.96 -17.26
C GLN A 350 -10.77 -6.65 -16.54
N TYR A 351 -10.61 -6.67 -15.21
CA TYR A 351 -10.20 -5.49 -14.45
C TYR A 351 -8.80 -5.01 -14.83
N PHE A 352 -7.89 -5.93 -15.16
CA PHE A 352 -6.56 -5.57 -15.66
C PHE A 352 -6.65 -4.86 -17.02
N ASP A 353 -7.45 -5.35 -17.95
CA ASP A 353 -7.73 -4.70 -19.24
C ASP A 353 -8.31 -3.29 -19.05
N TRP A 354 -9.20 -3.11 -18.06
CA TRP A 354 -9.79 -1.80 -17.78
C TRP A 354 -8.75 -0.74 -17.43
N GLN A 355 -7.67 -1.12 -16.74
CA GLN A 355 -6.62 -0.18 -16.35
C GLN A 355 -6.02 0.57 -17.54
N TRP A 356 -5.99 -0.08 -18.71
CA TRP A 356 -5.31 0.41 -19.91
C TRP A 356 -6.26 0.76 -21.05
N ALA A 357 -7.44 0.12 -21.10
CA ALA A 357 -8.28 0.12 -22.29
C ALA A 357 -9.77 0.37 -22.01
N MET A 358 -10.16 0.74 -20.77
CA MET A 358 -11.56 0.99 -20.43
C MET A 358 -12.21 2.11 -21.28
N GLY A 359 -11.43 3.13 -21.66
CA GLY A 359 -11.90 4.21 -22.54
C GLY A 359 -12.18 3.79 -23.98
N ILE A 360 -11.72 2.61 -24.40
CA ILE A 360 -11.99 2.06 -25.74
C ILE A 360 -13.25 1.20 -25.65
N LYS A 361 -14.33 1.62 -26.33
CA LYS A 361 -15.61 0.90 -26.34
C LYS A 361 -15.39 -0.58 -26.69
N ALA A 362 -16.10 -1.49 -26.04
CA ALA A 362 -16.05 -2.92 -26.33
C ALA A 362 -17.04 -3.28 -27.46
N THR A 363 -16.80 -2.78 -28.67
CA THR A 363 -17.56 -3.15 -29.88
C THR A 363 -16.71 -4.03 -30.79
N VAL A 364 -17.33 -4.80 -31.69
CA VAL A 364 -16.61 -5.64 -32.65
C VAL A 364 -15.55 -4.85 -33.44
N ALA A 365 -15.88 -3.61 -33.83
CA ALA A 365 -14.97 -2.75 -34.61
C ALA A 365 -13.75 -2.25 -33.81
N SER A 366 -13.91 -2.01 -32.51
CA SER A 366 -12.86 -1.45 -31.63
C SER A 366 -12.14 -2.52 -30.79
N PHE A 367 -12.63 -3.76 -30.81
CA PHE A 367 -12.03 -4.89 -30.10
C PHE A 367 -10.53 -5.07 -30.44
N PRO A 368 -10.08 -5.00 -31.70
CA PRO A 368 -8.65 -5.12 -32.01
C PRO A 368 -7.81 -4.04 -31.32
N LEU A 369 -8.28 -2.79 -31.31
CA LEU A 369 -7.56 -1.68 -30.69
C LEU A 369 -7.48 -1.84 -29.16
N ARG A 370 -8.59 -2.23 -28.52
CA ARG A 370 -8.63 -2.51 -27.07
C ARG A 370 -7.64 -3.60 -26.69
N THR A 371 -7.66 -4.71 -27.45
CA THR A 371 -6.74 -5.83 -27.23
C THR A 371 -5.28 -5.41 -27.42
N LEU A 372 -4.96 -4.63 -28.47
CA LEU A 372 -3.61 -4.15 -28.70
C LEU A 372 -3.10 -3.23 -27.57
N ALA A 373 -3.97 -2.35 -27.04
CA ALA A 373 -3.63 -1.50 -25.90
C ALA A 373 -3.29 -2.34 -24.66
N THR A 374 -4.14 -3.32 -24.32
CA THR A 374 -3.89 -4.22 -23.18
C THR A 374 -2.63 -5.06 -23.39
N LEU A 375 -2.45 -5.65 -24.58
CA LEU A 375 -1.26 -6.46 -24.90
C LEU A 375 0.04 -5.65 -24.87
N LEU A 376 0.01 -4.36 -25.22
CA LEU A 376 1.16 -3.47 -25.09
C LEU A 376 1.63 -3.40 -23.63
N PHE A 377 0.74 -3.09 -22.69
CA PHE A 377 1.11 -2.99 -21.27
C PHE A 377 1.45 -4.33 -20.64
N VAL A 378 0.78 -5.42 -21.03
CA VAL A 378 1.18 -6.78 -20.65
C VAL A 378 2.60 -7.08 -21.12
N THR A 379 2.91 -6.79 -22.39
CA THR A 379 4.23 -7.06 -22.96
C THR A 379 5.31 -6.22 -22.28
N LEU A 380 5.05 -4.93 -22.04
CA LEU A 380 5.97 -4.06 -21.30
C LEU A 380 6.20 -4.58 -19.87
N GLY A 381 5.14 -4.98 -19.18
CA GLY A 381 5.22 -5.56 -17.84
C GLY A 381 6.04 -6.84 -17.79
N VAL A 382 5.75 -7.81 -18.67
CA VAL A 382 6.47 -9.09 -18.74
C VAL A 382 7.93 -8.89 -19.13
N ARG A 383 8.21 -8.05 -20.13
CA ARG A 383 9.60 -7.75 -20.54
C ARG A 383 10.36 -7.02 -19.44
N GLY A 384 9.76 -6.02 -18.81
CA GLY A 384 10.36 -5.29 -17.69
C GLY A 384 10.66 -6.20 -16.51
N PHE A 385 9.73 -7.11 -16.19
CA PHE A 385 9.90 -8.11 -15.15
C PHE A 385 11.04 -9.10 -15.44
N ALA A 386 11.13 -9.60 -16.69
CA ALA A 386 12.23 -10.47 -17.12
C ALA A 386 13.58 -9.73 -17.09
N GLU A 387 13.60 -8.46 -17.47
CA GLU A 387 14.80 -7.64 -17.48
C GLU A 387 15.31 -7.33 -16.07
N GLN A 388 14.39 -7.00 -15.16
CA GLN A 388 14.68 -6.77 -13.76
C GLN A 388 15.24 -8.04 -13.09
N TYR A 389 14.72 -9.23 -13.43
CA TYR A 389 15.24 -10.50 -12.91
C TYR A 389 16.72 -10.73 -13.26
N ARG A 390 17.15 -10.29 -14.44
CA ARG A 390 18.54 -10.45 -14.92
C ARG A 390 19.50 -9.52 -14.19
N HIS A 391 19.06 -8.32 -13.84
CA HIS A 391 19.94 -7.25 -13.33
C HIS A 391 19.89 -7.08 -11.81
N ASP A 392 18.72 -7.24 -11.18
CA ASP A 392 18.56 -7.06 -9.74
C ASP A 392 17.45 -7.95 -9.18
N ARG A 393 17.85 -9.18 -8.81
CA ARG A 393 16.92 -10.17 -8.24
C ARG A 393 16.30 -9.73 -6.92
N ALA A 394 16.93 -8.85 -6.15
CA ALA A 394 16.32 -8.38 -4.90
C ALA A 394 15.10 -7.51 -5.22
N THR A 395 15.27 -6.49 -6.06
CA THR A 395 14.12 -5.65 -6.45
C THR A 395 13.08 -6.41 -7.27
N TRP A 396 13.50 -7.42 -8.03
CA TRP A 396 12.55 -8.32 -8.70
C TRP A 396 11.61 -9.00 -7.69
N TRP A 397 12.14 -9.56 -6.60
CA TRP A 397 11.31 -10.15 -5.54
C TRP A 397 10.41 -9.13 -4.86
N LEU A 398 10.89 -7.89 -4.66
CA LEU A 398 10.06 -6.80 -4.15
C LEU A 398 8.84 -6.54 -5.03
N VAL A 399 9.04 -6.37 -6.35
CA VAL A 399 7.96 -6.11 -7.31
C VAL A 399 7.06 -7.34 -7.47
N PHE A 400 7.63 -8.54 -7.56
CA PHE A 400 6.87 -9.78 -7.68
C PHE A 400 5.95 -10.01 -6.49
N LEU A 401 6.49 -9.94 -5.27
CA LEU A 401 5.70 -10.15 -4.06
C LEU A 401 4.65 -9.06 -3.89
N LEU A 402 4.96 -7.81 -4.25
CA LEU A 402 3.98 -6.73 -4.23
C LEU A 402 2.83 -7.03 -5.21
N PHE A 403 3.14 -7.35 -6.48
CA PHE A 403 2.15 -7.72 -7.48
C PHE A 403 1.32 -8.94 -7.04
N LEU A 404 1.96 -9.93 -6.43
CA LEU A 404 1.30 -11.12 -5.91
C LEU A 404 0.34 -10.76 -4.78
N THR A 405 0.76 -9.99 -3.77
CA THR A 405 -0.07 -9.70 -2.59
C THR A 405 -1.15 -8.67 -2.85
N THR A 406 -0.91 -7.67 -3.70
CA THR A 406 -1.90 -6.63 -4.04
C THR A 406 -2.78 -6.98 -5.23
N GLY A 407 -2.45 -8.06 -5.95
CA GLY A 407 -3.22 -8.57 -7.10
C GLY A 407 -3.84 -9.93 -6.82
N LEU A 408 -3.24 -11.00 -7.35
CA LEU A 408 -3.79 -12.36 -7.30
C LEU A 408 -4.03 -12.89 -5.89
N GLY A 409 -3.16 -12.57 -4.93
CA GLY A 409 -3.32 -12.92 -3.52
C GLY A 409 -4.56 -12.27 -2.91
N LEU A 410 -4.88 -11.05 -3.30
CA LEU A 410 -6.11 -10.38 -2.86
C LEU A 410 -7.36 -11.03 -3.48
N VAL A 411 -7.31 -11.45 -4.76
CA VAL A 411 -8.42 -12.21 -5.38
C VAL A 411 -8.64 -13.55 -4.66
N ALA A 412 -7.57 -14.25 -4.31
CA ALA A 412 -7.64 -15.49 -3.55
C ALA A 412 -8.25 -15.26 -2.16
N TYR A 413 -7.77 -14.24 -1.44
CA TYR A 413 -8.18 -13.92 -0.09
C TYR A 413 -9.60 -13.37 0.01
N MET A 414 -9.93 -12.37 -0.81
CA MET A 414 -11.22 -11.69 -0.74
C MET A 414 -12.36 -12.54 -1.26
N ASN A 415 -12.05 -13.50 -2.16
CA ASN A 415 -13.01 -14.47 -2.65
C ASN A 415 -14.33 -13.81 -3.07
N PHE A 416 -14.25 -12.75 -3.88
CA PHE A 416 -15.44 -12.02 -4.33
C PHE A 416 -16.31 -12.91 -5.21
N LYS A 417 -17.63 -12.72 -5.12
CA LYS A 417 -18.58 -13.37 -6.03
C LYS A 417 -18.23 -13.00 -7.48
N PRO A 418 -18.05 -13.97 -8.40
CA PRO A 418 -17.85 -13.67 -9.80
C PRO A 418 -19.11 -13.12 -10.45
N GLY A 419 -18.91 -12.35 -11.54
CA GLY A 419 -19.90 -11.40 -12.06
C GLY A 419 -19.68 -10.01 -11.48
#